data_AF-A0A1Y3F1B9-F1
#
_entry.id   AF-A0A1Y3F1B9-F1
#
_cell.length_a   1.000
_cell.length_b   1.000
_cell.length_c   1.000
_cell.angle_alpha   90.00
_cell.angle_beta   90.00
_cell.angle_gamma   90.00
#
_symmetry.space_group_name_H-M   'P 1'
#
loop_
_entity.id
_entity.type
_entity.pdbx_description
1 polymer ?
#
loop_
_entity_poly.entity_id
_entity_poly.type
_entity_poly.pdbx_seq_one_letter_code
_entity_poly.pdbx_strand_id
1 'polypeptide(L)'
;MVDAKDLRSKWTVYSRRQWDRASLFASLIFFIGFGLRVHSNTLDLGRVILKCIIVFYYLRMLTVLMVSSKLGPYITIYGKMVSKMVLLCTILFVLLISFGVFRQSLTFPNEEWDWKLIRDIVYKPYFMLYGEVYADEIDTCGDENENCVFFYWLSPLFMTVYLLLSIIVFLNMMIAAFNFVFVTISAHSHLIWRFQKFEQVMDYEKQPFLPPPFVIIVHLYLLAQFLCRRRSKAHRTDMSLSK
;
A
#
# COMPACT_ATOMS: atom_id res chain seq x y z
N MET A 1 -19.50 20.36 -15.57
CA MET A 1 -18.21 19.90 -16.15
C MET A 1 -17.40 21.15 -16.44
N VAL A 2 -16.26 21.34 -15.76
CA VAL A 2 -15.39 22.49 -16.03
C VAL A 2 -14.67 22.23 -17.34
N ASP A 3 -15.04 22.96 -18.39
CA ASP A 3 -14.32 23.00 -19.67
C ASP A 3 -13.00 23.75 -19.48
N ALA A 4 -12.08 23.06 -18.83
CA ALA A 4 -10.76 23.56 -18.50
C ALA A 4 -9.91 23.61 -19.78
N LYS A 5 -9.86 24.79 -20.43
CA LYS A 5 -8.91 25.07 -21.52
C LYS A 5 -7.45 24.92 -21.09
N ASP A 6 -7.16 25.00 -19.79
CA ASP A 6 -5.81 24.99 -19.24
C ASP A 6 -5.35 23.62 -18.72
N LEU A 7 -4.17 23.15 -19.14
CA LEU A 7 -3.59 21.86 -18.75
C LEU A 7 -3.33 21.75 -17.25
N ARG A 8 -3.01 22.86 -16.58
CA ARG A 8 -2.72 22.90 -15.15
C ARG A 8 -3.95 22.52 -14.31
N SER A 9 -5.13 22.98 -14.73
CA SER A 9 -6.39 22.65 -14.07
C SER A 9 -6.75 21.17 -14.22
N LYS A 10 -6.49 20.57 -15.39
CA LYS A 10 -6.65 19.12 -15.61
C LYS A 10 -5.73 18.29 -14.72
N TRP A 11 -4.45 18.68 -14.61
CA TRP A 11 -3.49 18.03 -13.71
C TRP A 11 -3.93 18.13 -12.25
N THR A 12 -4.44 19.29 -11.84
CA THR A 12 -4.93 19.50 -10.47
C THR A 12 -6.11 18.58 -10.15
N VAL A 13 -7.05 18.41 -11.09
CA VAL A 13 -8.17 17.48 -10.93
C VAL A 13 -7.68 16.03 -10.87
N TYR A 14 -6.77 15.65 -11.77
CA TYR A 14 -6.19 14.31 -11.80
C TYR A 14 -5.47 13.96 -10.48
N SER A 15 -4.59 14.86 -10.00
CA SER A 15 -3.77 14.64 -8.80
C SER A 15 -4.58 14.58 -7.50
N ARG A 16 -5.83 15.09 -7.49
CA ARG A 16 -6.73 14.96 -6.33
C ARG A 16 -7.17 13.53 -6.07
N ARG A 17 -7.25 12.68 -7.10
CA ARG A 17 -7.67 11.28 -6.95
C ARG A 17 -6.48 10.44 -6.46
N GLN A 18 -6.59 9.96 -5.23
CA GLN A 18 -5.48 9.30 -4.52
C GLN A 18 -4.92 8.09 -5.28
N TRP A 19 -5.82 7.25 -5.83
CA TRP A 19 -5.46 6.06 -6.61
C TRP A 19 -4.75 6.40 -7.93
N ASP A 20 -5.14 7.50 -8.58
CA ASP A 20 -4.55 7.91 -9.85
C ASP A 20 -3.15 8.49 -9.62
N ARG A 21 -2.98 9.31 -8.58
CA ARG A 21 -1.65 9.79 -8.15
C ARG A 21 -0.72 8.64 -7.77
N ALA A 22 -1.20 7.65 -7.02
CA ALA A 22 -0.42 6.46 -6.67
C ALA A 22 -0.07 5.62 -7.90
N SER A 23 -0.99 5.47 -8.86
CA SER A 23 -0.77 4.72 -10.09
C SER A 23 0.28 5.40 -11.01
N LEU A 24 0.33 6.73 -11.05
CA LEU A 24 1.40 7.45 -11.74
C LEU A 24 2.76 7.19 -11.10
N PHE A 25 2.84 7.31 -9.77
CA PHE A 25 4.09 7.08 -9.04
C PHE A 25 4.59 5.65 -9.24
N ALA A 26 3.70 4.65 -9.16
CA ALA A 26 4.03 3.27 -9.49
C ALA A 26 4.53 3.18 -10.94
N SER A 27 3.83 3.73 -11.92
CA SER A 27 4.25 3.67 -13.32
C SER A 27 5.63 4.29 -13.55
N LEU A 28 5.99 5.37 -12.86
CA LEU A 28 7.33 5.95 -12.91
C LEU A 28 8.39 4.98 -12.34
N ILE A 29 8.12 4.38 -11.18
CA ILE A 29 9.00 3.37 -10.58
C ILE A 29 9.15 2.15 -11.49
N PHE A 30 8.09 1.74 -12.21
CA PHE A 30 8.15 0.64 -13.17
C PHE A 30 9.17 0.91 -14.26
N PHE A 31 9.12 2.10 -14.88
CA PHE A 31 10.07 2.47 -15.93
C PHE A 31 11.50 2.60 -15.40
N ILE A 32 11.69 3.12 -14.18
CA ILE A 32 13.00 3.16 -13.52
C ILE A 32 13.53 1.73 -13.29
N GLY A 33 12.72 0.85 -12.71
CA GLY A 33 13.09 -0.55 -12.49
C GLY A 33 13.38 -1.32 -13.79
N PHE A 34 12.63 -1.02 -14.85
CA PHE A 34 12.87 -1.57 -16.18
C PHE A 34 14.17 -1.05 -16.78
N GLY A 35 14.47 0.25 -16.65
CA GLY A 35 15.73 0.84 -17.10
C GLY A 35 16.95 0.24 -16.38
N LEU A 36 16.85 0.07 -15.06
CA LEU A 36 17.91 -0.55 -14.23
C LEU A 36 18.14 -2.03 -14.59
N ARG A 37 17.15 -2.71 -15.18
CA ARG A 37 17.29 -4.07 -15.68
C ARG A 37 18.09 -4.15 -16.99
N VAL A 38 18.27 -3.06 -17.73
CA VAL A 38 19.05 -3.10 -18.99
C VAL A 38 20.55 -3.14 -18.71
N HIS A 39 21.00 -2.63 -17.57
CA HIS A 39 22.41 -2.56 -17.21
C HIS A 39 22.83 -3.74 -16.32
N SER A 40 23.93 -4.41 -16.68
CA SER A 40 24.41 -5.65 -16.00
C SER A 40 24.73 -5.46 -14.52
N ASN A 41 25.25 -4.30 -14.13
CA ASN A 41 25.62 -3.99 -12.74
C ASN A 41 24.41 -3.79 -11.81
N THR A 42 23.22 -3.45 -12.34
CA THR A 42 22.03 -3.10 -11.55
C THR A 42 20.87 -4.10 -11.71
N LEU A 43 21.14 -5.28 -12.26
CA LEU A 43 20.12 -6.28 -12.60
C LEU A 43 19.29 -6.73 -11.39
N ASP A 44 19.94 -7.05 -10.28
CA ASP A 44 19.26 -7.60 -9.11
C ASP A 44 18.39 -6.55 -8.43
N LEU A 45 18.87 -5.31 -8.37
CA LEU A 45 18.10 -4.18 -7.87
C LEU A 45 16.85 -3.92 -8.75
N GLY A 46 17.01 -3.94 -10.08
CA GLY A 46 15.88 -3.83 -11.01
C GLY A 46 14.85 -4.96 -10.83
N ARG A 47 15.29 -6.19 -10.58
CA ARG A 47 14.39 -7.33 -10.29
C ARG A 47 13.59 -7.13 -9.00
N VAL A 48 14.23 -6.65 -7.92
CA VAL A 48 13.55 -6.41 -6.64
C VAL A 48 12.49 -5.32 -6.81
N ILE A 49 12.82 -4.21 -7.47
CA ILE A 49 11.86 -3.12 -7.73
C ILE A 49 10.62 -3.64 -8.49
N LEU A 50 10.84 -4.44 -9.54
CA LEU A 50 9.76 -5.01 -10.34
C LEU A 50 8.91 -6.04 -9.57
N LYS A 51 9.48 -6.74 -8.58
CA LYS A 51 8.72 -7.61 -7.67
C LYS A 51 7.90 -6.82 -6.66
N CYS A 52 8.41 -5.70 -6.17
CA CYS A 52 7.65 -4.84 -5.28
C CYS A 52 6.47 -4.18 -6.00
N ILE A 53 6.68 -3.75 -7.25
CA ILE A 53 5.64 -3.01 -7.98
C ILE A 53 4.46 -3.86 -8.44
N ILE A 54 4.67 -5.16 -8.73
CA ILE A 54 3.57 -6.04 -9.13
C ILE A 54 2.52 -6.18 -8.01
N VAL A 55 2.94 -6.13 -6.74
CA VAL A 55 2.03 -6.13 -5.58
C VAL A 55 1.09 -4.92 -5.62
N PHE A 56 1.61 -3.74 -5.97
CA PHE A 56 0.78 -2.55 -6.14
C PHE A 56 -0.25 -2.72 -7.25
N TYR A 57 0.12 -3.30 -8.39
CA TYR A 57 -0.83 -3.56 -9.48
C TYR A 57 -1.89 -4.59 -9.11
N TYR A 58 -1.57 -5.60 -8.29
CA TYR A 58 -2.57 -6.52 -7.73
C TYR A 58 -3.54 -5.80 -6.78
N LEU A 59 -3.06 -4.92 -5.90
CA LEU A 59 -3.94 -4.08 -5.07
C LEU A 59 -4.83 -3.16 -5.93
N ARG A 60 -4.29 -2.60 -7.03
CA ARG A 60 -5.06 -1.82 -7.98
C ARG A 60 -6.15 -2.66 -8.63
N MET A 61 -5.93 -3.94 -8.90
CA MET A 61 -6.95 -4.84 -9.47
C MET A 61 -8.24 -4.91 -8.61
N LEU A 62 -8.15 -4.74 -7.28
CA LEU A 62 -9.31 -4.70 -6.39
C LEU A 62 -10.31 -3.59 -6.77
N THR A 63 -9.83 -2.48 -7.33
CA THR A 63 -10.70 -1.39 -7.79
C THR A 63 -11.55 -1.78 -9.01
N VAL A 64 -11.07 -2.69 -9.86
CA VAL A 64 -11.87 -3.22 -10.97
C VAL A 64 -12.94 -4.17 -10.44
N LEU A 65 -12.58 -4.98 -9.44
CA LEU A 65 -13.51 -5.88 -8.75
C LEU A 65 -14.62 -5.12 -8.00
N MET A 66 -14.41 -3.84 -7.67
CA MET A 66 -15.41 -2.97 -7.03
C MET A 66 -16.69 -2.81 -7.88
N VAL A 67 -16.62 -2.96 -9.20
CA VAL A 67 -17.79 -2.87 -10.10
C VAL A 67 -18.78 -4.02 -9.86
N SER A 68 -18.27 -5.17 -9.40
CA SER A 68 -19.07 -6.37 -9.13
C SER A 68 -20.12 -6.10 -8.06
N SER A 69 -21.36 -6.55 -8.31
CA SER A 69 -22.45 -6.42 -7.35
C SER A 69 -22.24 -7.24 -6.08
N LYS A 70 -21.51 -8.36 -6.17
CA LYS A 70 -21.22 -9.24 -5.04
C LYS A 70 -20.01 -8.74 -4.26
N LEU A 71 -18.87 -8.51 -4.93
CA LEU A 71 -17.60 -8.18 -4.26
C LEU A 71 -17.47 -6.70 -3.88
N GLY A 72 -18.13 -5.80 -4.63
CA GLY A 72 -17.96 -4.37 -4.47
C GLY A 72 -18.28 -3.84 -3.06
N PRO A 73 -19.45 -4.15 -2.48
CA PRO A 73 -19.78 -3.73 -1.11
C PRO A 73 -18.76 -4.22 -0.07
N TYR A 74 -18.29 -5.47 -0.17
CA TYR A 74 -17.26 -6.00 0.74
C TYR A 74 -15.95 -5.23 0.62
N ILE A 75 -15.45 -4.99 -0.60
CA ILE A 75 -14.22 -4.22 -0.83
C ILE A 75 -14.35 -2.79 -0.27
N THR A 76 -15.52 -2.15 -0.44
CA THR A 76 -15.81 -0.83 0.14
C THR A 76 -15.81 -0.86 1.67
N ILE A 77 -16.36 -1.91 2.30
CA ILE A 77 -16.32 -2.08 3.77
C ILE A 77 -14.87 -2.19 4.24
N TYR A 78 -14.08 -3.11 3.68
CA TYR A 78 -12.68 -3.29 4.08
C TYR A 78 -11.86 -2.01 3.91
N GLY A 79 -11.97 -1.32 2.77
CA GLY A 79 -11.22 -0.08 2.52
C GLY A 79 -11.57 1.04 3.52
N LYS A 80 -12.84 1.17 3.90
CA LYS A 80 -13.27 2.15 4.90
C LYS A 80 -12.91 1.73 6.33
N MET A 81 -12.98 0.43 6.62
CA MET A 81 -12.60 -0.12 7.93
C MET A 81 -11.12 0.16 8.21
N VAL A 82 -10.22 -0.16 7.27
CA VAL A 82 -8.77 0.08 7.44
C VAL A 82 -8.49 1.54 7.81
N SER A 83 -9.10 2.51 7.12
CA SER A 83 -8.89 3.93 7.42
C SER A 83 -9.34 4.35 8.82
N LYS A 84 -10.32 3.67 9.42
CA LYS A 84 -10.81 3.94 10.78
C LYS A 84 -10.00 3.20 11.85
N MET A 85 -9.38 2.09 11.49
CA MET A 85 -8.56 1.26 12.39
C MET A 85 -7.13 1.77 12.54
N VAL A 86 -6.63 2.64 11.66
CA VAL A 86 -5.26 3.18 11.71
C VAL A 86 -4.90 3.70 13.11
N LEU A 87 -5.81 4.44 13.77
CA LEU A 87 -5.56 4.97 15.11
C LEU A 87 -5.30 3.85 16.13
N LEU A 88 -6.11 2.78 16.09
CA LEU A 88 -5.96 1.66 17.00
C LEU A 88 -4.66 0.88 16.71
N CYS A 89 -4.33 0.68 15.44
CA CYS A 89 -3.05 0.08 15.04
C CYS A 89 -1.85 0.92 15.51
N THR A 90 -1.95 2.25 15.50
CA THR A 90 -0.90 3.14 16.02
C THR A 90 -0.68 2.93 17.53
N ILE A 91 -1.76 2.78 18.30
CA ILE A 91 -1.64 2.50 19.75
C ILE A 91 -0.96 1.15 19.99
N LEU A 92 -1.37 0.11 19.25
CA LEU A 92 -0.73 -1.21 19.32
C LEU A 92 0.76 -1.14 18.95
N PHE A 93 1.10 -0.37 17.92
CA PHE A 93 2.48 -0.19 17.48
C PHE A 93 3.37 0.49 18.54
N VAL A 94 2.85 1.50 19.24
CA VAL A 94 3.58 2.14 20.35
C VAL A 94 3.84 1.16 21.49
N LEU A 95 2.84 0.36 21.87
CA LEU A 95 2.99 -0.66 22.92
C LEU A 95 4.01 -1.73 22.53
N LEU A 96 3.99 -2.16 21.27
CA LEU A 96 4.92 -3.13 20.72
C LEU A 96 6.35 -2.62 20.76
N ILE A 97 6.63 -1.41 20.28
CA ILE A 97 7.97 -0.81 20.34
C ILE A 97 8.43 -0.66 21.78
N SER A 98 7.56 -0.20 22.69
CA SER A 98 7.91 -0.03 24.09
C SER A 98 8.40 -1.34 24.72
N PHE A 99 7.73 -2.45 24.45
CA PHE A 99 8.16 -3.77 24.90
C PHE A 99 9.43 -4.25 24.19
N GLY A 100 9.51 -4.07 22.86
CA GLY A 100 10.67 -4.49 22.07
C GLY A 100 11.97 -3.81 22.49
N VAL A 101 11.93 -2.50 22.74
CA VAL A 101 13.09 -1.74 23.25
C VAL A 101 13.47 -2.23 24.64
N PHE A 102 12.48 -2.44 25.52
CA PHE A 102 12.72 -2.93 26.87
C PHE A 102 13.38 -4.32 26.87
N ARG A 103 12.85 -5.27 26.09
CA ARG A 103 13.42 -6.61 25.94
C ARG A 103 14.85 -6.56 25.39
N GLN A 104 15.08 -5.82 24.31
CA GLN A 104 16.40 -5.76 23.68
C GLN A 104 17.45 -5.16 24.63
N SER A 105 17.09 -4.10 25.35
CA SER A 105 17.96 -3.43 26.31
C SER A 105 18.36 -4.32 27.49
N LEU A 106 17.46 -5.21 27.93
CA LEU A 106 17.75 -6.17 29.01
C LEU A 106 18.55 -7.39 28.55
N THR A 107 18.22 -7.96 27.39
CA THR A 107 18.81 -9.23 26.93
C THR A 107 20.18 -9.03 26.30
N PHE A 108 20.43 -7.91 25.60
CA PHE A 108 21.70 -7.64 24.90
C PHE A 108 22.23 -6.25 25.28
N PRO A 109 22.89 -6.12 26.46
CA PRO A 109 23.45 -4.84 26.88
C PRO A 109 24.62 -4.42 25.98
N ASN A 110 24.69 -3.12 25.67
CA ASN A 110 25.78 -2.50 24.89
C ASN A 110 25.96 -3.05 23.46
N GLU A 111 24.88 -3.51 22.81
CA GLU A 111 24.94 -3.87 21.38
C GLU A 111 25.17 -2.63 20.51
N GLU A 112 26.05 -2.75 19.50
CA GLU A 112 26.29 -1.68 18.54
C GLU A 112 25.10 -1.48 17.59
N TRP A 113 25.00 -0.27 17.02
CA TRP A 113 23.94 0.03 16.06
C TRP A 113 24.08 -0.79 14.77
N ASP A 114 23.12 -1.67 14.53
CA ASP A 114 22.96 -2.40 13.27
C ASP A 114 21.48 -2.43 12.82
N TRP A 115 21.24 -2.61 11.52
CA TRP A 115 19.91 -2.78 10.95
C TRP A 115 19.19 -4.03 11.49
N LYS A 116 19.93 -4.99 12.03
CA LYS A 116 19.37 -6.12 12.78
C LYS A 116 18.56 -5.66 14.00
N LEU A 117 18.94 -4.56 14.66
CA LEU A 117 18.26 -4.06 15.85
C LEU A 117 16.78 -3.72 15.58
N ILE A 118 16.45 -3.23 14.39
CA ILE A 118 15.05 -2.97 13.99
C ILE A 118 14.24 -4.28 13.94
N ARG A 119 14.85 -5.36 13.48
CA ARG A 119 14.26 -6.70 13.47
C ARG A 119 13.94 -7.17 14.89
N ASP A 120 14.90 -6.98 15.79
CA ASP A 120 14.81 -7.49 17.15
C ASP A 120 13.84 -6.66 18.01
N ILE A 121 13.79 -5.34 17.80
CA ILE A 121 12.89 -4.42 18.52
C ILE A 121 11.47 -4.46 17.95
N VAL A 122 11.28 -4.49 16.63
CA VAL A 122 9.95 -4.33 16.02
C VAL A 122 9.39 -5.65 15.51
N TYR A 123 10.18 -6.41 14.73
CA TYR A 123 9.64 -7.59 14.06
C TYR A 123 9.45 -8.78 14.99
N LYS A 124 10.39 -9.04 15.91
CA LYS A 124 10.25 -10.16 16.86
C LYS A 124 9.02 -10.02 17.75
N PRO A 125 8.79 -8.88 18.46
CA PRO A 125 7.56 -8.71 19.23
C PRO A 125 6.28 -8.73 18.41
N TYR A 126 6.34 -8.30 17.14
CA TYR A 126 5.21 -8.44 16.22
C TYR A 126 4.85 -9.91 15.97
N PHE A 127 5.84 -10.76 15.66
CA PHE A 127 5.61 -12.19 15.44
C PHE A 127 5.20 -12.92 16.72
N MET A 128 5.66 -12.46 17.89
CA MET A 128 5.21 -12.94 19.20
C MET A 128 3.70 -12.80 19.40
N LEU A 129 3.06 -11.77 18.86
CA LEU A 129 1.59 -11.62 18.90
C LEU A 129 0.87 -12.74 18.13
N TYR A 130 1.52 -13.36 17.15
CA TYR A 130 0.98 -14.47 16.35
C TYR A 130 1.38 -15.84 16.89
N GLY A 131 2.12 -15.90 18.02
CA GLY A 131 2.48 -17.15 18.69
C GLY A 131 3.93 -17.60 18.49
N GLU A 132 4.79 -16.80 17.85
CA GLU A 132 6.22 -17.12 17.71
C GLU A 132 7.01 -16.65 18.95
N VAL A 133 7.40 -17.57 19.83
CA VAL A 133 7.93 -17.24 21.17
C VAL A 133 9.47 -17.18 21.23
N TYR A 134 10.21 -17.43 20.13
CA TYR A 134 11.69 -17.37 20.07
C TYR A 134 12.40 -17.96 21.32
N ALA A 135 12.13 -19.25 21.60
CA ALA A 135 12.52 -19.91 22.86
C ALA A 135 14.01 -19.79 23.21
N ASP A 136 14.88 -19.88 22.20
CA ASP A 136 16.34 -19.83 22.35
C ASP A 136 16.84 -18.47 22.90
N GLU A 137 16.02 -17.42 22.84
CA GLU A 137 16.37 -16.06 23.27
C GLU A 137 15.64 -15.62 24.55
N ILE A 138 14.83 -16.51 25.14
CA ILE A 138 14.11 -16.20 26.39
C ILE A 138 15.06 -16.31 27.56
N ASP A 139 15.85 -17.38 27.60
CA ASP A 139 16.85 -17.64 28.61
C ASP A 139 18.24 -17.66 27.99
N THR A 140 18.88 -16.49 27.99
CA THR A 140 20.26 -16.36 27.50
C THR A 140 21.31 -16.84 28.50
N CYS A 141 20.91 -17.15 29.74
CA CYS A 141 21.82 -17.58 30.80
C CYS A 141 21.94 -19.11 30.84
N GLY A 142 20.87 -19.84 30.45
CA GLY A 142 20.86 -21.29 30.29
C GLY A 142 21.30 -22.08 31.53
N ASP A 143 21.43 -23.40 31.40
CA ASP A 143 21.90 -24.25 32.49
C ASP A 143 23.43 -24.15 32.72
N GLU A 144 24.18 -23.70 31.71
CA GLU A 144 25.66 -23.64 31.71
C GLU A 144 26.23 -22.28 32.16
N ASN A 145 25.38 -21.28 32.47
CA ASN A 145 25.74 -19.93 32.93
C ASN A 145 26.72 -19.16 32.03
N GLU A 146 26.74 -19.42 30.73
CA GLU A 146 27.58 -18.68 29.79
C GLU A 146 26.88 -17.37 29.35
N ASN A 147 27.58 -16.23 29.45
CA ASN A 147 27.10 -14.90 29.00
C ASN A 147 25.82 -14.36 29.69
N CYS A 148 25.63 -14.62 30.99
CA CYS A 148 24.47 -14.11 31.74
C CYS A 148 24.50 -12.59 31.97
N VAL A 149 23.38 -11.94 31.70
CA VAL A 149 23.17 -10.52 32.01
C VAL A 149 22.59 -10.35 33.42
N PHE A 150 22.85 -9.20 34.06
CA PHE A 150 22.25 -8.85 35.33
C PHE A 150 20.71 -8.83 35.21
N PHE A 151 20.02 -9.50 36.13
CA PHE A 151 18.57 -9.75 36.09
C PHE A 151 18.06 -10.58 34.89
N TYR A 152 18.74 -11.67 34.54
CA TYR A 152 18.29 -12.58 33.47
C TYR A 152 16.83 -13.05 33.60
N TRP A 153 16.32 -13.28 34.83
CA TRP A 153 14.94 -13.69 35.10
C TRP A 153 13.87 -12.63 34.77
N LEU A 154 14.28 -11.36 34.62
CA LEU A 154 13.37 -10.25 34.38
C LEU A 154 12.80 -10.29 32.95
N SER A 155 13.63 -10.65 31.97
CA SER A 155 13.22 -10.71 30.56
C SER A 155 12.11 -11.75 30.32
N PRO A 156 12.24 -13.02 30.76
CA PRO A 156 11.16 -14.02 30.68
C PRO A 156 9.87 -13.60 31.40
N LEU A 157 9.99 -12.95 32.57
CA LEU A 157 8.84 -12.48 33.34
C LEU A 157 8.05 -11.43 32.57
N PHE A 158 8.70 -10.37 32.12
CA PHE A 158 8.06 -9.30 31.36
C PHE A 158 7.54 -9.78 30.01
N MET A 159 8.22 -10.72 29.37
CA MET A 159 7.76 -11.36 28.14
C MET A 159 6.46 -12.13 28.36
N THR A 160 6.36 -12.91 29.46
CA THR A 160 5.13 -13.64 29.80
C THR A 160 3.97 -12.69 30.09
N VAL A 161 4.21 -11.64 30.88
CA VAL A 161 3.21 -10.60 31.18
C VAL A 161 2.79 -9.88 29.89
N TYR A 162 3.73 -9.55 29.01
CA TYR A 162 3.46 -8.91 27.74
C TYR A 162 2.61 -9.78 26.82
N LEU A 163 2.95 -11.07 26.66
CA LEU A 163 2.19 -12.01 25.83
C LEU A 163 0.77 -12.18 26.37
N LEU A 164 0.62 -12.31 27.69
CA LEU A 164 -0.68 -12.41 28.34
C LEU A 164 -1.53 -11.17 28.07
N LEU A 165 -1.01 -9.97 28.34
CA LEU A 165 -1.72 -8.71 28.11
C LEU A 165 -2.01 -8.50 26.63
N SER A 166 -1.06 -8.82 25.76
CA SER A 166 -1.22 -8.55 24.33
C SER A 166 -2.22 -9.48 23.66
N ILE A 167 -2.20 -10.77 24.00
CA ILE A 167 -3.13 -11.74 23.43
C ILE A 167 -4.52 -11.59 24.06
N ILE A 168 -4.61 -11.49 25.38
CA ILE A 168 -5.91 -11.47 26.06
C ILE A 168 -6.57 -10.09 26.00
N VAL A 169 -5.81 -9.01 26.14
CA VAL A 169 -6.37 -7.65 26.19
C VAL A 169 -6.29 -6.99 24.81
N PHE A 170 -5.09 -6.79 24.26
CA PHE A 170 -4.92 -5.95 23.08
C PHE A 170 -5.50 -6.57 21.80
N LEU A 171 -5.24 -7.85 21.52
CA LEU A 171 -5.81 -8.52 20.34
C LEU A 171 -7.33 -8.63 20.44
N ASN A 172 -7.88 -9.03 21.59
CA ASN A 172 -9.32 -9.14 21.76
C ASN A 172 -10.03 -7.78 21.68
N MET A 173 -9.44 -6.72 22.24
CA MET A 173 -9.94 -5.36 22.08
C MET A 173 -9.89 -4.92 20.61
N MET A 174 -8.81 -5.25 19.89
CA MET A 174 -8.68 -4.95 18.47
C MET A 174 -9.75 -5.67 17.63
N ILE A 175 -10.00 -6.95 17.90
CA ILE A 175 -11.07 -7.74 17.27
C ILE A 175 -12.45 -7.11 17.57
N ALA A 176 -12.70 -6.72 18.83
CA ALA A 176 -13.94 -6.07 19.20
C ALA A 176 -14.14 -4.72 18.47
N ALA A 177 -13.09 -3.91 18.36
CA ALA A 177 -13.12 -2.66 17.60
C ALA A 177 -13.35 -2.91 16.10
N PHE A 178 -12.71 -3.92 15.51
CA PHE A 178 -12.94 -4.35 14.13
C PHE A 178 -14.41 -4.71 13.91
N ASN A 179 -15.00 -5.50 14.81
CA ASN A 179 -16.41 -5.88 14.73
C ASN A 179 -17.34 -4.66 14.85
N PHE A 180 -17.07 -3.76 15.79
CA PHE A 180 -17.84 -2.52 15.95
C PHE A 180 -17.82 -1.67 14.67
N VAL A 181 -16.62 -1.39 14.14
CA VAL A 181 -16.43 -0.61 12.92
C VAL A 181 -17.07 -1.30 11.72
N PHE A 182 -16.93 -2.63 11.61
CA PHE A 182 -17.52 -3.43 10.56
C PHE A 182 -19.04 -3.27 10.54
N VAL A 183 -19.71 -3.43 11.69
CA VAL A 183 -21.18 -3.27 11.78
C VAL A 183 -21.61 -1.85 11.41
N THR A 184 -20.93 -0.82 11.92
CA THR A 184 -21.24 0.58 11.60
C THR A 184 -21.10 0.87 10.10
N ILE A 185 -20.03 0.40 9.46
CA ILE A 185 -19.79 0.66 8.02
C ILE A 185 -20.73 -0.20 7.17
N SER A 186 -20.97 -1.45 7.56
CA SER A 186 -21.83 -2.39 6.84
C SER A 186 -23.25 -1.82 6.66
N ALA A 187 -23.78 -1.13 7.67
CA ALA A 187 -25.09 -0.48 7.63
C ALA A 187 -25.26 0.55 6.49
N HIS A 188 -24.16 1.21 6.08
CA HIS A 188 -24.18 2.22 5.01
C HIS A 188 -23.40 1.81 3.75
N SER A 189 -22.86 0.58 3.73
CA SER A 189 -21.94 0.09 2.70
C SER A 189 -22.54 0.11 1.30
N HIS A 190 -23.81 -0.30 1.15
CA HIS A 190 -24.49 -0.35 -0.15
C HIS A 190 -24.68 1.03 -0.78
N LEU A 191 -24.99 2.06 0.01
CA LEU A 191 -25.15 3.42 -0.48
C LEU A 191 -23.82 3.98 -0.98
N ILE A 192 -22.76 3.83 -0.17
CA ILE A 192 -21.40 4.28 -0.50
C ILE A 192 -20.91 3.56 -1.75
N TRP A 193 -21.09 2.25 -1.82
CA TRP A 193 -20.71 1.44 -2.98
C TRP A 193 -21.44 1.88 -4.26
N ARG A 194 -22.75 2.11 -4.21
CA ARG A 194 -23.52 2.59 -5.38
C ARG A 194 -23.00 3.94 -5.89
N PHE A 195 -22.68 4.87 -4.98
CA PHE A 195 -22.11 6.16 -5.35
C PHE A 195 -20.72 6.00 -6.00
N GLN A 196 -19.84 5.19 -5.42
CA GLN A 196 -18.52 4.89 -5.97
C GLN A 196 -18.60 4.20 -7.34
N LYS A 197 -19.50 3.22 -7.47
CA LYS A 197 -19.75 2.51 -8.72
C LYS A 197 -20.24 3.45 -9.81
N PHE A 198 -21.11 4.40 -9.49
CA PHE A 198 -21.58 5.39 -10.46
C PHE A 198 -20.41 6.21 -11.02
N GLU A 199 -19.54 6.75 -10.17
CA GLU A 199 -18.35 7.49 -10.60
C GLU A 199 -17.46 6.64 -11.52
N GLN A 200 -17.25 5.37 -11.15
CA GLN A 200 -16.41 4.46 -11.93
C GLN A 200 -17.03 4.10 -13.28
N VAL A 201 -18.33 3.86 -13.34
CA VAL A 201 -19.05 3.58 -14.61
C VAL A 201 -18.99 4.80 -15.53
N MET A 202 -19.18 6.01 -15.00
CA MET A 202 -19.04 7.26 -15.74
C MET A 202 -17.63 7.47 -16.33
N ASP A 203 -16.59 6.96 -15.66
CA ASP A 203 -15.23 6.99 -16.18
C ASP A 203 -15.01 5.97 -17.31
N TYR A 204 -15.60 4.78 -17.19
CA TYR A 204 -15.51 3.74 -18.23
C TYR A 204 -16.27 4.09 -19.51
N GLU A 205 -17.42 4.78 -19.41
CA GLU A 205 -18.18 5.21 -20.58
C GLU A 205 -17.38 6.13 -21.52
N LYS A 206 -16.42 6.89 -20.97
CA LYS A 206 -15.55 7.78 -21.75
C LYS A 206 -14.38 7.05 -22.42
N GLN A 207 -14.12 5.80 -22.07
CA GLN A 207 -12.98 5.04 -22.58
C GLN A 207 -13.28 4.43 -23.96
N PRO A 208 -12.25 4.23 -24.82
CA PRO A 208 -12.43 3.57 -26.10
C PRO A 208 -12.93 2.12 -25.90
N PHE A 209 -13.76 1.64 -26.82
CA PHE A 209 -14.43 0.33 -26.72
C PHE A 209 -13.47 -0.88 -26.68
N LEU A 210 -12.26 -0.77 -27.23
CA LEU A 210 -11.36 -1.91 -27.39
C LEU A 210 -10.72 -2.35 -26.05
N PRO A 211 -10.43 -3.66 -25.86
CA PRO A 211 -9.76 -4.13 -24.66
C PRO A 211 -8.34 -3.56 -24.56
N PRO A 212 -7.78 -3.43 -23.33
CA PRO A 212 -6.47 -2.82 -23.09
C PRO A 212 -5.31 -3.19 -24.05
N PRO A 213 -5.09 -4.47 -24.44
CA PRO A 213 -4.03 -4.80 -25.40
C PRO A 213 -4.19 -4.14 -26.78
N PHE A 214 -5.42 -3.86 -27.22
CA PHE A 214 -5.72 -3.30 -28.54
C PHE A 214 -5.98 -1.78 -28.53
N VAL A 215 -6.06 -1.16 -27.35
CA VAL A 215 -6.28 0.30 -27.19
C VAL A 215 -5.18 1.14 -27.86
N ILE A 216 -3.96 0.60 -27.96
CA ILE A 216 -2.82 1.26 -28.62
C ILE A 216 -3.17 1.59 -30.08
N ILE A 217 -3.87 0.69 -30.78
CA ILE A 217 -4.26 0.88 -32.19
C ILE A 217 -5.21 2.08 -32.34
N VAL A 218 -6.17 2.22 -31.42
CA VAL A 218 -7.13 3.33 -31.41
C VAL A 218 -6.42 4.67 -31.21
N HIS A 219 -5.49 4.74 -30.26
CA HIS A 219 -4.72 5.95 -30.02
C HIS A 219 -3.79 6.31 -31.19
N LEU A 220 -3.18 5.31 -31.84
CA LEU A 220 -2.39 5.53 -33.05
C LEU A 220 -3.24 6.08 -34.19
N TYR A 221 -4.45 5.54 -34.40
CA TYR A 221 -5.40 6.06 -35.40
C TYR A 221 -5.83 7.50 -35.12
N LEU A 222 -6.18 7.81 -33.87
CA LEU A 222 -6.56 9.18 -33.46
C LEU A 222 -5.39 10.17 -33.63
N LEU A 223 -4.17 9.75 -33.30
CA LEU A 223 -2.96 10.55 -33.51
C LEU A 223 -2.73 10.82 -35.01
N ALA A 224 -2.85 9.80 -35.85
CA ALA A 224 -2.71 9.94 -37.30
C ALA A 224 -3.77 10.89 -37.87
N GLN A 225 -5.05 10.75 -37.46
CA GLN A 225 -6.13 11.63 -37.88
C GLN A 225 -5.89 13.09 -37.45
N PHE A 226 -5.38 13.30 -36.23
CA PHE A 226 -5.03 14.63 -35.73
C PHE A 226 -3.91 15.27 -36.56
N LEU A 227 -2.83 14.52 -36.86
CA LEU A 227 -1.73 14.98 -37.70
C LEU A 227 -2.20 15.33 -39.12
N CYS A 228 -3.04 14.49 -39.73
CA CYS A 228 -3.62 14.75 -41.05
C CYS A 228 -4.51 16.01 -41.07
N ARG A 229 -5.37 16.20 -40.05
CA ARG A 229 -6.19 17.42 -39.92
C ARG A 229 -5.34 18.67 -39.71
N ARG A 230 -4.24 18.56 -38.95
CA ARG A 230 -3.31 19.68 -38.71
C ARG A 230 -2.56 20.07 -39.99
N ARG A 231 -2.11 19.09 -40.79
CA ARG A 231 -1.52 19.32 -42.12
C ARG A 231 -2.52 19.95 -43.10
N SER A 232 -3.76 19.47 -43.15
CA SER A 232 -4.81 20.03 -44.00
C SER A 232 -5.16 21.49 -43.63
N LYS A 233 -5.15 21.84 -42.34
CA LYS A 233 -5.33 23.22 -41.88
C LYS A 233 -4.15 24.11 -42.25
N ALA A 234 -2.91 23.65 -42.04
CA ALA A 234 -1.70 24.40 -42.40
C ALA A 234 -1.67 24.74 -43.90
N HIS A 235 -1.95 23.75 -44.77
CA HIS A 235 -2.05 23.93 -46.22
C HIS A 235 -3.15 24.91 -46.65
N ARG A 236 -4.21 25.09 -45.85
CA ARG A 236 -5.30 26.04 -46.16
C ARG A 236 -4.92 27.48 -45.81
N THR A 237 -4.12 27.69 -44.76
CA THR A 237 -3.56 29.00 -44.36
C THR A 237 -2.48 29.49 -45.32
N ASP A 238 -1.62 28.60 -45.82
CA ASP A 238 -0.57 28.98 -46.79
C ASP A 238 -1.19 29.48 -48.11
N MET A 239 -2.30 28.89 -48.54
CA MET A 239 -3.05 29.29 -49.73
C MET A 239 -3.81 30.62 -49.58
N SER A 240 -4.13 31.03 -48.34
CA SER A 240 -4.75 32.33 -48.05
C SER A 240 -3.74 33.48 -47.91
N LEU A 241 -2.45 33.19 -47.71
CA LEU A 241 -1.36 34.18 -47.66
C LEU A 241 -0.72 34.44 -49.04
N SER A 242 -1.04 33.61 -50.04
CA SER A 242 -0.55 33.73 -51.42
C SER A 242 -1.52 34.46 -52.37
N LYS A 243 -2.63 35.00 -51.86
CA LYS A 243 -3.57 35.89 -52.56
C LYS A 243 -3.51 37.28 -51.95
#